data_AF-A0A521QTR5-F1
#
_entry.id   AF-A0A521QTR5-F1
#
_cell.length_a   1.000
_cell.length_b   1.000
_cell.length_c   1.000
_cell.angle_alpha   90.00
_cell.angle_beta   90.00
_cell.angle_gamma   90.00
#
_symmetry.space_group_name_H-M   'P 1'
#
loop_
_entity.id
_entity.type
_entity.pdbx_description
1 polymer ?
#
loop_
_entity_poly.entity_id
_entity_poly.type
_entity_poly.pdbx_seq_one_letter_code
_entity_poly.pdbx_strand_id
1 'polypeptide(L)' 'MLAELRDDNRQLLSILRQQHRLCEEHGDAATMSLVDGWIGETESRIWFLFESGQASGGHS' A
#
# COMPACT_ATOMS: atom_id res chain seq x y z
N MET A 1 7.09 10.27 12.30
CA MET A 1 7.41 8.82 12.25
C MET A 1 6.24 7.96 11.78
N LEU A 2 5.17 7.67 12.56
CA LEU A 2 4.06 6.79 12.06
C LEU A 2 3.23 7.42 10.93
N ALA A 3 2.94 8.71 11.01
CA ALA A 3 2.22 9.42 9.95
C ALA A 3 3.04 9.47 8.64
N GLU A 4 4.34 9.77 8.73
CA GLU A 4 5.28 9.73 7.60
C GLU A 4 5.35 8.33 6.99
N LEU A 5 5.52 7.29 7.81
CA LEU A 5 5.54 5.89 7.35
C LEU A 5 4.24 5.50 6.63
N ARG A 6 3.09 5.97 7.11
CA ARG A 6 1.80 5.76 6.44
C ARG A 6 1.76 6.46 5.08
N ASP A 7 2.29 7.68 5.00
CA ASP A 7 2.32 8.44 3.75
C ASP A 7 3.31 7.82 2.75
N ASP A 8 4.44 7.27 3.22
CA ASP A 8 5.37 6.48 2.40
C ASP A 8 4.68 5.22 1.84
N ASN A 9 3.87 4.52 2.64
CA ASN A 9 3.10 3.37 2.15
C ASN A 9 2.04 3.79 1.11
N ARG A 10 1.46 4.99 1.21
CA ARG A 10 0.56 5.52 0.17
C ARG A 10 1.30 5.80 -1.13
N GLN A 11 2.53 6.33 -1.05
CA GLN A 11 3.38 6.51 -2.22
C GLN A 11 3.73 5.15 -2.85
N LEU A 12 4.09 4.16 -2.04
CA LEU A 12 4.35 2.80 -2.51
C LEU A 12 3.13 2.20 -3.22
N LEU A 13 1.93 2.34 -2.65
CA LEU A 13 0.69 1.86 -3.27
C LEU A 13 0.45 2.50 -4.65
N SER A 14 0.72 3.80 -4.79
CA SER A 14 0.62 4.51 -6.08
C SER A 14 1.57 3.91 -7.13
N ILE A 15 2.82 3.65 -6.73
CA ILE A 15 3.83 3.02 -7.59
C ILE A 15 3.39 1.61 -8.00
N LEU A 16 2.91 0.79 -7.07
CA LEU A 16 2.44 -0.57 -7.35
C LEU A 16 1.28 -0.57 -8.35
N ARG A 17 0.31 0.35 -8.21
CA ARG A 17 -0.78 0.50 -9.18
C ARG A 17 -0.31 0.97 -10.56
N GLN A 18 0.80 1.72 -10.64
CA GLN A 18 1.43 2.05 -11.91
C GLN A 18 2.10 0.82 -12.54
N GLN A 19 2.83 0.03 -11.75
CA GLN A 19 3.47 -1.19 -12.23
C GLN A 19 2.46 -2.25 -12.65
N HIS A 20 1.35 -2.39 -11.92
CA HIS A 20 0.25 -3.28 -12.30
C HIS A 20 -0.29 -2.93 -13.70
N ARG A 21 -0.58 -1.64 -13.95
CA ARG A 21 -1.04 -1.17 -15.27
C ARG A 21 -0.01 -1.42 -16.37
N LEU A 22 1.27 -1.21 -16.08
CA LEU A 22 2.34 -1.54 -17.04
C LEU A 22 2.35 -3.04 -17.36
N CYS A 23 2.22 -3.91 -16.36
CA CYS A 23 2.15 -5.36 -16.57
C CYS A 23 0.90 -5.75 -17.40
N GLU A 24 -0.24 -5.10 -17.14
CA GLU A 24 -1.48 -5.27 -17.91
C GLU A 24 -1.30 -4.90 -19.38
N GLU A 25 -0.70 -3.74 -19.66
CA GLU A 25 -0.42 -3.25 -21.02
C GLU A 25 0.48 -4.22 -21.82
N HIS A 26 1.41 -4.89 -21.13
CA HIS A 26 2.33 -5.85 -21.74
C HIS A 26 1.86 -7.32 -21.69
N GLY A 27 0.72 -7.61 -21.06
CA GLY A 27 0.21 -8.97 -20.88
C GLY A 27 1.05 -9.85 -19.95
N ASP A 28 1.84 -9.25 -19.05
CA ASP A 28 2.64 -9.97 -18.05
C ASP A 28 1.79 -10.36 -16.83
N ALA A 29 1.02 -11.44 -17.00
CA ALA A 29 0.16 -11.97 -15.95
C ALA A 29 0.93 -12.50 -14.72
N ALA A 30 2.17 -12.96 -14.91
CA ALA A 30 2.99 -13.49 -13.82
C ALA A 30 3.41 -12.39 -12.86
N THR A 31 3.96 -11.29 -13.39
CA THR A 31 4.34 -10.13 -12.57
C THR A 31 3.11 -9.43 -12.00
N MET A 32 2.01 -9.32 -12.77
CA MET A 32 0.75 -8.75 -12.28
C MET A 32 0.25 -9.43 -11.01
N SER A 33 0.22 -10.78 -10.98
CA SER A 33 -0.23 -11.53 -9.80
C SER A 33 0.64 -11.29 -8.56
N LEU A 34 1.95 -11.04 -8.72
CA LEU A 34 2.83 -10.68 -7.60
C LEU A 34 2.52 -9.27 -7.09
N VAL A 35 2.33 -8.33 -8.01
CA VAL A 35 2.02 -6.93 -7.69
C VAL A 35 0.68 -6.81 -6.97
N ASP A 36 -0.34 -7.58 -7.38
CA ASP A 36 -1.63 -7.64 -6.68
C ASP A 36 -1.50 -8.05 -5.22
N GLY A 37 -0.67 -9.06 -4.95
CA GLY A 37 -0.35 -9.46 -3.58
C GLY A 37 0.25 -8.30 -2.77
N TRP A 38 1.24 -7.61 -3.34
CA TRP A 38 1.89 -6.48 -2.68
C TRP A 38 0.97 -5.27 -2.50
N ILE A 39 0.03 -5.03 -3.43
CA ILE A 39 -1.01 -4.01 -3.29
C ILE A 39 -1.85 -4.29 -2.05
N GLY A 40 -2.38 -5.52 -1.92
CA GLY A 40 -3.20 -5.90 -0.77
C GLY A 40 -2.45 -5.79 0.56
N GLU A 41 -1.19 -6.24 0.60
CA GLU A 41 -0.33 -6.08 1.79
C GLU A 41 -0.09 -4.61 2.14
N THR A 42 0.15 -3.76 1.14
CA THR A 42 0.41 -2.32 1.35
C THR A 42 -0.85 -1.60 1.84
N GLU A 43 -2.03 -1.94 1.31
CA GLU A 43 -3.32 -1.43 1.78
C GLU A 43 -3.58 -1.82 3.24
N SER A 44 -3.29 -3.07 3.61
CA SER A 44 -3.39 -3.54 5.00
C SER A 44 -2.44 -2.77 5.93
N ARG A 45 -1.19 -2.53 5.51
CA ARG A 45 -0.22 -1.71 6.28
C ARG A 45 -0.71 -0.27 6.47
N ILE A 46 -1.27 0.36 5.44
CA ILE A 46 -1.83 1.73 5.53
C ILE A 46 -2.96 1.77 6.56
N TRP A 47 -3.88 0.80 6.51
CA TRP A 47 -4.98 0.70 7.47
C TRP A 47 -4.47 0.49 8.90
N PHE A 48 -3.54 -0.46 9.10
CA PHE A 48 -2.97 -0.72 10.41
C PHE A 48 -2.25 0.50 11.02
N LEU A 49 -1.48 1.23 10.21
CA LEU A 49 -0.79 2.45 10.64
C LEU A 49 -1.77 3.59 10.94
N PHE A 50 -2.86 3.68 10.18
CA PHE A 50 -3.93 4.62 10.47
C PHE A 50 -4.58 4.33 11.82
N GLU A 51 -4.99 3.09 12.07
CA GLU A 51 -5.60 2.66 13.34
C GLU A 51 -4.64 2.85 14.53
N SER A 52 -3.36 2.51 14.36
CA SER A 52 -2.33 2.70 15.40
C SER A 52 -2.18 4.18 15.78
N GLY A 53 -2.29 5.09 14.80
CA GLY A 53 -2.29 6.53 15.03
C GLY A 53 -3.52 7.02 15.79
N GLN A 54 -4.70 6.41 15.56
CA GLN A 54 -5.94 6.75 16.28
C GLN A 54 -5.94 6.21 17.73
N ALA A 55 -5.48 4.98 17.94
CA ALA A 55 -5.38 4.37 19.28
C ALA A 55 -4.48 5.17 20.23
N SER A 56 -3.48 5.85 19.67
CA SER A 56 -2.57 6.75 20.39
C SER A 56 -3.22 8.06 20.84
N GLY A 57 -4.29 8.50 20.18
CA GLY A 57 -4.99 9.77 20.44
C GLY A 57 -6.28 9.65 21.26
N GLY A 58 -6.70 8.43 21.60
CA GLY A 58 -7.97 8.16 22.32
C GLY A 58 -7.89 8.11 23.84
N HIS A 59 -6.75 8.44 24.45
CA HIS A 59 -6.54 8.44 25.91
C HIS A 59 -6.57 9.86 26.52
N SER A 60 -7.45 10.74 26.06
CA SER A 60 -7.66 12.08 26.66
C SER A 60 -9.09 12.24 27.17
#